data_AF-A0AAD7VBN9-F1
#
_entry.id   AF-A0AAD7VBN9-F1
#
_cell.length_a   1.000
_cell.length_b   1.000
_cell.length_c   1.000
_cell.angle_alpha   90.00
_cell.angle_beta   90.00
_cell.angle_gamma   90.00
#
_symmetry.space_group_name_H-M   'P 1'
#
loop_
_entity.id
_entity.type
_entity.pdbx_description
1 polymer ?
#
loop_
_entity_poly.entity_id
_entity_poly.type
_entity_poly.pdbx_seq_one_letter_code
_entity_poly.pdbx_strand_id
1 'polypeptide(L)'
;MAEANWEYPSHQQFERVPTLDQVDPNDRKAVYAARAQKIRDDWVKAMEARIIKEKLDACYQTEGTNHYQNCRDLADLYRKAVKENKVEGFRRKPTSA
;
A
#
# COMPACT_ATOMS: atom_id res chain seq x y z
N MET A 1 12.24 5.96 -40.46
CA MET A 1 11.25 5.29 -39.60
C MET A 1 11.97 4.91 -38.33
N ALA A 2 11.73 5.58 -37.21
CA ALA A 2 12.32 5.14 -35.93
C ALA A 2 11.55 3.89 -35.49
N GLU A 3 12.25 2.79 -35.27
CA GLU A 3 11.66 1.57 -34.73
C GLU A 3 11.21 1.83 -33.28
N ALA A 4 9.91 1.67 -33.02
CA ALA A 4 9.40 1.78 -31.65
C ALA A 4 9.73 0.48 -30.91
N ASN A 5 10.82 0.48 -30.14
CA ASN A 5 11.12 -0.56 -29.18
C ASN A 5 10.13 -0.46 -28.00
N TRP A 6 8.97 -1.11 -28.10
CA TRP A 6 7.92 -1.13 -27.06
C TRP A 6 8.26 -2.10 -25.91
N GLU A 7 9.49 -2.06 -25.43
CA GLU A 7 9.92 -2.91 -24.33
C GLU A 7 9.14 -2.54 -23.05
N TYR A 8 8.57 -3.54 -22.38
CA TYR A 8 7.76 -3.31 -21.19
C TYR A 8 8.66 -2.72 -20.08
N PRO A 9 8.29 -1.56 -19.49
CA PRO A 9 9.09 -0.96 -18.44
C PRO A 9 9.29 -1.91 -17.26
N SER A 10 10.53 -2.05 -16.81
CA SER A 10 10.85 -2.87 -15.65
C SER A 10 10.29 -2.25 -14.36
N HIS A 11 10.01 -3.09 -13.37
CA HIS A 11 9.53 -2.61 -12.08
C HIS A 11 10.62 -1.80 -11.37
N GLN A 12 10.33 -0.54 -11.07
CA GLN A 12 11.28 0.34 -10.38
C GLN A 12 11.46 -0.07 -8.93
N GLN A 13 12.70 -0.35 -8.53
CA GLN A 13 13.07 -0.63 -7.15
C GLN A 13 13.57 0.64 -6.46
N PHE A 14 13.08 0.92 -5.26
CA PHE A 14 13.51 2.05 -4.44
C PHE A 14 14.31 1.54 -3.23
N GLU A 15 15.46 2.15 -2.97
CA GLU A 15 16.25 1.85 -1.78
C GLU A 15 15.51 2.30 -0.51
N ARG A 16 15.75 1.56 0.58
CA ARG A 16 15.18 1.88 1.90
C ARG A 16 16.06 2.93 2.57
N VAL A 17 15.46 4.09 2.85
CA VAL A 17 16.01 5.16 3.67
C VAL A 17 15.48 5.09 5.10
N PRO A 18 16.17 5.74 6.06
CA PRO A 18 15.72 5.83 7.44
C PRO A 18 14.32 6.45 7.56
N THR A 19 13.61 6.09 8.63
CA THR A 19 12.28 6.62 8.92
C THR A 19 12.35 8.08 9.40
N LEU A 20 11.23 8.80 9.32
CA LEU A 20 11.15 10.21 9.73
C LEU A 20 11.62 10.47 11.17
N ASP A 21 11.48 9.49 12.07
CA ASP A 21 11.86 9.62 13.48
C ASP A 21 13.38 9.50 13.71
N GLN A 22 14.10 8.93 12.74
CA GLN A 22 15.54 8.64 12.83
C GLN A 22 16.41 9.67 12.10
N VAL A 23 15.80 10.61 11.37
CA VAL A 23 16.50 11.60 10.55
C VAL A 23 16.67 12.91 11.31
N ASP A 24 17.85 13.55 11.18
CA ASP A 24 18.09 14.89 11.69
C ASP A 24 17.13 15.90 11.02
N PRO A 25 16.29 16.63 11.78
CA PRO A 25 15.38 17.63 11.24
C PRO A 25 16.05 18.73 10.42
N ASN A 26 17.35 19.00 10.65
CA ASN A 26 18.09 20.04 9.94
C ASN A 26 18.58 19.60 8.55
N ASP A 27 18.74 18.30 8.30
CA ASP A 27 19.09 17.79 6.97
C ASP A 27 17.84 17.69 6.10
N ARG A 28 17.61 18.76 5.32
CA ARG A 28 16.49 18.83 4.39
C ARG A 28 16.45 17.67 3.41
N LYS A 29 17.60 17.21 2.88
CA LYS A 29 17.64 16.16 1.85
C LYS A 29 17.17 14.83 2.44
N ALA A 30 17.69 14.46 3.61
CA ALA A 30 17.29 13.25 4.30
C ALA A 30 15.80 13.28 4.69
N VAL A 31 15.30 14.42 5.16
CA VAL A 31 13.88 14.58 5.51
C VAL A 31 12.98 14.41 4.29
N TYR A 32 13.34 14.97 3.12
CA TYR A 32 12.56 14.77 1.89
C TYR A 32 12.56 13.31 1.44
N ALA A 33 13.70 12.61 1.52
CA ALA A 33 13.80 11.20 1.17
C ALA A 33 12.90 10.33 2.06
N ALA A 34 12.94 10.55 3.38
CA ALA A 34 12.11 9.82 4.35
C ALA A 34 10.62 10.06 4.13
N ARG A 35 10.21 11.30 3.83
CA ARG A 35 8.82 11.63 3.45
C ARG A 35 8.38 10.90 2.19
N ALA A 36 9.23 10.89 1.16
CA ALA A 36 8.93 10.21 -0.09
C ALA A 36 8.77 8.70 0.12
N GLN A 37 9.61 8.09 0.95
CA GLN A 37 9.46 6.67 1.33
C GLN A 37 8.14 6.40 2.06
N LYS A 38 7.80 7.20 3.08
CA LYS A 38 6.54 7.04 3.82
C LYS A 38 5.33 7.09 2.89
N ILE A 39 5.33 8.03 1.93
CA ILE A 39 4.26 8.14 0.94
C ILE A 39 4.18 6.88 0.08
N ARG A 40 5.31 6.37 -0.43
CA ARG A 40 5.32 5.13 -1.23
C ARG A 40 4.79 3.94 -0.44
N ASP A 41 5.25 3.75 0.79
CA ASP A 41 4.79 2.65 1.66
C ASP A 41 3.29 2.75 1.96
N ASP A 42 2.76 3.96 2.17
CA ASP A 42 1.32 4.18 2.38
C ASP A 42 0.51 3.83 1.12
N TRP A 43 1.01 4.17 -0.07
CA TRP A 43 0.38 3.77 -1.33
C TRP A 43 0.38 2.26 -1.52
N VAL A 44 1.49 1.58 -1.19
CA VAL A 44 1.56 0.11 -1.26
C VAL A 44 0.49 -0.52 -0.35
N LYS A 45 0.37 -0.06 0.90
CA LYS A 45 -0.68 -0.53 1.82
C LYS A 45 -2.10 -0.33 1.29
N ALA A 46 -2.37 0.82 0.67
CA ALA A 46 -3.66 1.10 0.05
C ALA A 46 -3.94 0.13 -1.12
N MET A 47 -2.93 -0.14 -1.95
CA MET A 47 -3.04 -1.09 -3.06
C MET A 47 -3.20 -2.53 -2.59
N GLU A 48 -2.53 -2.95 -1.51
CA GLU A 48 -2.74 -4.26 -0.89
C GLU A 48 -4.19 -4.46 -0.43
N ALA A 49 -4.75 -3.46 0.27
CA ALA A 49 -6.14 -3.51 0.72
C ALA A 49 -7.12 -3.57 -0.48
N ARG A 50 -6.80 -2.86 -1.57
CA ARG A 50 -7.57 -2.91 -2.81
C ARG A 50 -7.53 -4.29 -3.46
N ILE A 51 -6.37 -4.94 -3.53
CA ILE A 51 -6.24 -6.31 -4.08
C ILE A 51 -7.09 -7.30 -3.29
N ILE A 52 -7.09 -7.21 -1.95
CA ILE A 52 -7.90 -8.08 -1.11
C ILE A 52 -9.39 -7.85 -1.38
N LYS A 53 -9.81 -6.59 -1.54
CA LYS A 53 -11.18 -6.24 -1.90
C LYS A 53 -11.57 -6.83 -3.26
N GLU A 54 -10.74 -6.66 -4.29
CA GLU A 54 -11.03 -7.19 -5.63
C GLU A 54 -11.17 -8.72 -5.62
N LYS A 55 -10.34 -9.43 -4.84
CA LYS A 55 -10.47 -10.88 -4.64
C LYS A 55 -11.75 -11.27 -3.91
N LEU A 56 -12.15 -10.49 -2.89
CA LEU A 56 -13.40 -10.72 -2.16
C LEU A 56 -14.61 -10.51 -3.08
N ASP A 57 -14.62 -9.43 -3.85
CA ASP A 57 -15.69 -9.14 -4.81
C ASP A 57 -15.80 -10.24 -5.88
N ALA A 58 -14.65 -10.75 -6.37
CA ALA A 58 -14.62 -11.89 -7.28
C ALA A 58 -15.21 -13.16 -6.64
N CYS A 59 -14.86 -13.46 -5.39
CA CYS A 59 -15.42 -14.61 -4.65
C CYS A 59 -16.94 -14.50 -4.50
N TYR A 60 -17.46 -13.30 -4.22
CA TYR A 60 -18.90 -13.06 -4.13
C TYR A 60 -19.61 -13.27 -5.47
N GLN A 61 -18.97 -12.92 -6.58
CA GLN A 61 -19.51 -13.16 -7.92
C GLN A 61 -19.52 -14.64 -8.29
N THR A 62 -18.49 -15.41 -7.90
CA THR A 62 -18.38 -16.84 -8.25
C THR A 62 -19.30 -17.74 -7.42
N GLU A 63 -19.39 -17.47 -6.10
CA GLU A 63 -20.11 -18.35 -5.16
C GLU A 63 -21.62 -18.07 -5.08
N GLY A 64 -22.07 -16.90 -5.54
CA GLY A 64 -23.49 -16.53 -5.56
C GLY A 64 -24.09 -16.55 -4.15
N THR A 65 -25.01 -17.48 -3.86
CA THR A 65 -25.68 -17.58 -2.55
C THR A 65 -24.83 -18.19 -1.45
N ASN A 66 -23.76 -18.94 -1.77
CA ASN A 66 -22.92 -19.64 -0.77
C ASN A 66 -21.72 -18.82 -0.27
N HIS A 67 -21.59 -17.55 -0.69
CA HIS A 67 -20.47 -16.69 -0.34
C HIS A 67 -20.25 -16.50 1.17
N TYR A 68 -21.30 -16.65 2.00
CA TYR A 68 -21.19 -16.54 3.46
C TYR A 68 -20.27 -17.59 4.10
N GLN A 69 -20.22 -18.80 3.54
CA GLN A 69 -19.38 -19.89 4.06
C GLN A 69 -18.02 -19.89 3.34
N ASN A 70 -18.03 -19.81 2.01
CA ASN A 70 -16.83 -20.02 1.20
C ASN A 70 -15.90 -18.79 1.15
N CYS A 71 -16.43 -17.57 1.26
CA CYS A 71 -15.63 -16.33 1.18
C CYS A 71 -15.28 -15.73 2.55
N ARG A 72 -15.54 -16.45 3.65
CA ARG A 72 -15.37 -15.93 5.02
C ARG A 72 -13.93 -15.50 5.32
N ASP A 73 -12.96 -16.31 4.90
CA ASP A 73 -11.54 -16.03 5.16
C ASP A 73 -11.08 -14.74 4.46
N LEU A 74 -11.57 -14.50 3.23
CA LEU A 74 -11.29 -13.27 2.48
C LEU A 74 -11.96 -12.06 3.15
N ALA A 75 -13.17 -12.23 3.68
CA ALA A 75 -13.87 -11.16 4.39
C ALA A 75 -13.15 -10.79 5.70
N ASP A 76 -12.68 -11.78 6.46
CA ASP A 76 -11.91 -11.56 7.69
C ASP A 76 -10.55 -10.92 7.38
N LEU A 77 -9.87 -11.36 6.31
CA LEU A 77 -8.63 -10.75 5.84
C LEU A 77 -8.85 -9.29 5.41
N TYR A 78 -9.91 -9.00 4.65
CA TYR A 78 -10.26 -7.63 4.25
C TYR A 78 -10.53 -6.76 5.48
N ARG A 79 -11.27 -7.28 6.46
CA ARG A 79 -11.57 -6.56 7.71
C ARG A 79 -10.30 -6.25 8.50
N LYS A 80 -9.33 -7.16 8.51
CA LYS A 80 -8.01 -6.93 9.12
C LYS A 80 -7.23 -5.86 8.34
N ALA A 81 -7.15 -6.01 7.02
CA ALA A 81 -6.44 -5.07 6.15
C ALA A 81 -6.99 -3.64 6.26
N VAL A 82 -8.31 -3.43 6.31
CA VAL A 82 -8.91 -2.10 6.50
C VAL A 82 -8.51 -1.44 7.83
N LYS A 83 -8.25 -2.24 8.87
CA LYS A 83 -7.79 -1.71 10.16
C LYS A 83 -6.31 -1.34 10.14
N GLU A 84 -5.47 -2.20 9.56
CA GLU A 84 -4.00 -2.09 9.59
C GLU A 84 -3.44 -1.19 8.47
N ASN A 85 -4.01 -1.23 7.28
CA ASN A 85 -3.50 -0.55 6.08
C ASN A 85 -4.06 0.88 5.93
N LYS A 86 -4.28 1.58 7.04
CA LYS A 86 -4.76 2.96 6.99
C LYS A 86 -3.67 3.89 6.48
N VAL A 87 -4.02 4.72 5.49
CA VAL A 87 -3.14 5.75 4.95
C VAL A 87 -3.11 6.93 5.93
N GLU A 88 -2.00 7.10 6.63
CA GLU A 88 -1.83 8.17 7.61
C GLU A 88 -1.09 9.39 7.02
N GLY A 89 -0.36 9.21 5.93
CA GLY A 89 0.52 10.23 5.36
C GLY A 89 1.72 10.53 6.25
N PHE A 90 2.47 11.59 5.89
CA PHE A 90 3.66 12.03 6.62
C PHE A 90 3.41 13.19 7.59
N ARG A 91 2.23 13.82 7.52
CA ARG A 91 1.87 14.99 8.37
C ARG A 91 1.18 14.59 9.66
N ARG A 92 0.67 13.37 9.75
CA ARG A 92 0.02 12.88 10.97
C ARG A 92 1.11 12.74 12.04
N LYS A 93 1.03 13.55 13.09
CA LYS A 93 1.86 13.34 14.28
C LYS A 93 1.34 12.10 15.00
N PRO A 94 2.22 11.24 15.55
CA PRO A 94 1.75 10.22 16.47
C PRO A 94 1.00 10.94 17.59
N THR A 95 -0.28 10.61 17.78
CA THR A 95 -1.02 11.04 18.97
C THR A 95 -0.22 10.53 20.16
N SER A 96 0.39 11.45 20.89
CA SER A 96 1.12 11.17 22.13
C SER A 96 0.25 10.27 23.01
N ALA A 97 0.75 9.07 23.29
CA ALA A 97 0.29 8.30 24.44
C ALA A 97 0.77 8.98 25.72
#